data_AF-A0A417WZK7-F1
#
_entry.id   AF-A0A417WZK7-F1
#
_cell.length_a   1.000
_cell.length_b   1.000
_cell.length_c   1.000
_cell.angle_alpha   90.00
_cell.angle_beta   90.00
_cell.angle_gamma   90.00
#
_symmetry.space_group_name_H-M   'P 1'
#
loop_
_entity.id
_entity.type
_entity.pdbx_description
1 polymer ?
#
loop_
_entity_poly.entity_id
_entity_poly.type
_entity_poly.pdbx_seq_one_letter_code
_entity_poly.pdbx_strand_id
1 'polypeptide(L)'
;MVKKFIITIDTEGDGQWNPDAPCSTENARFIPRFQELAEKFGFKPTWLTNYEMAEDPFYIEYMTDCLRRDTCEIGMHLHAWNNPPEYPLKKVNDQRDYLFEYPENIMDEKIRVITEKLENTFSTKMLSHRSGRWSTDDTYFKLLKK
;
A
#
# COMPACT_ATOMS: atom_id res chain seq x y z
N MET A 1 -26.17 -11.63 -16.94
CA MET A 1 -25.23 -11.25 -15.86
C MET A 1 -24.40 -10.07 -16.31
N VAL A 2 -24.30 -9.01 -15.50
CA VAL A 2 -23.37 -7.91 -15.76
C VAL A 2 -21.96 -8.39 -15.45
N LYS A 3 -21.03 -8.27 -16.41
CA LYS A 3 -19.61 -8.60 -16.17
C LYS A 3 -19.04 -7.59 -15.16
N LYS A 4 -18.26 -8.07 -14.20
CA LYS A 4 -17.56 -7.23 -13.23
C LYS A 4 -16.14 -6.97 -13.75
N PHE A 5 -15.65 -5.76 -13.57
CA PHE A 5 -14.31 -5.32 -13.93
C PHE A 5 -13.81 -4.39 -12.83
N ILE A 6 -12.59 -4.62 -12.35
CA ILE A 6 -11.94 -3.83 -11.31
C ILE A 6 -10.53 -3.46 -11.78
N ILE A 7 -10.06 -2.28 -11.37
CA ILE A 7 -8.71 -1.80 -11.63
C ILE A 7 -8.06 -1.58 -10.27
N THR A 8 -6.91 -2.19 -10.05
CA THR A 8 -6.13 -2.03 -8.83
C THR A 8 -4.70 -1.66 -9.19
N ILE A 9 -4.09 -0.74 -8.47
CA ILE A 9 -2.72 -0.29 -8.70
C ILE A 9 -1.95 -0.40 -7.40
N ASP A 10 -0.84 -1.14 -7.43
CA ASP A 10 0.11 -1.18 -6.32
C ASP A 10 0.91 0.13 -6.37
N THR A 11 0.66 0.98 -5.38
CA THR A 11 1.18 2.35 -5.30
C THR A 11 2.33 2.35 -4.33
N GLU A 12 3.54 2.31 -4.88
CA GLU A 12 4.76 2.03 -4.16
C GLU A 12 5.81 3.12 -4.40
N GLY A 13 6.77 3.27 -3.47
CA GLY A 13 7.90 4.19 -3.62
C GLY A 13 8.86 3.81 -4.77
N ASP A 14 9.70 4.76 -5.15
CA ASP A 14 10.67 4.60 -6.22
C ASP A 14 11.70 3.52 -5.88
N GLY A 15 12.09 2.72 -6.87
CA GLY A 15 13.27 1.87 -6.80
C GLY A 15 13.29 0.83 -5.66
N GLN A 16 12.16 0.57 -4.99
CA GLN A 16 12.10 -0.22 -3.74
C GLN A 16 12.73 -1.62 -3.83
N TRP A 17 12.84 -2.19 -5.04
CA TRP A 17 13.43 -3.50 -5.27
C TRP A 17 14.96 -3.51 -5.18
N ASN A 18 15.59 -2.33 -5.24
CA ASN A 18 17.00 -2.14 -4.92
C ASN A 18 17.11 -1.75 -3.43
N PRO A 19 17.66 -2.60 -2.55
CA PRO A 19 17.84 -2.30 -1.13
C PRO A 19 18.71 -1.07 -0.86
N ASP A 20 19.64 -0.75 -1.78
CA ASP A 20 20.55 0.38 -1.66
C ASP A 20 19.99 1.68 -2.23
N ALA A 21 18.83 1.62 -2.90
CA ALA A 21 18.20 2.83 -3.43
C ALA A 21 17.68 3.70 -2.27
N PRO A 22 17.82 5.03 -2.38
CA PRO A 22 17.18 5.93 -1.43
C PRO A 22 15.67 5.74 -1.49
N CYS A 23 15.02 5.83 -0.33
CA CYS A 23 13.58 5.88 -0.26
C CYS A 23 13.07 7.22 -0.81
N SER A 24 12.37 7.20 -1.94
CA SER A 24 11.73 8.38 -2.54
C SER A 24 10.37 8.04 -3.16
N THR A 25 9.59 9.07 -3.47
CA THR A 25 8.21 8.99 -3.98
C THR A 25 7.98 9.96 -5.14
N GLU A 26 9.02 10.26 -5.92
CA GLU A 26 8.91 11.18 -7.07
C GLU A 26 7.96 10.65 -8.15
N ASN A 27 7.78 9.33 -8.22
CA ASN A 27 6.76 8.70 -9.05
C ASN A 27 5.31 9.13 -8.70
N ALA A 28 5.05 9.64 -7.49
CA ALA A 28 3.74 10.14 -7.07
C ALA A 28 3.20 11.20 -8.05
N ARG A 29 4.07 12.05 -8.59
CA ARG A 29 3.72 13.12 -9.55
C ARG A 29 3.11 12.59 -10.85
N PHE A 30 3.24 11.31 -11.16
CA PHE A 30 2.70 10.69 -12.37
C PHE A 30 1.33 10.01 -12.17
N ILE A 31 0.88 9.86 -10.93
CA ILE A 31 -0.43 9.27 -10.57
C ILE A 31 -1.61 9.97 -11.25
N PRO A 32 -1.66 11.32 -11.35
CA PRO A 32 -2.78 12.00 -11.98
C PRO A 32 -3.08 11.53 -13.40
N ARG A 33 -2.04 11.16 -14.17
CA ARG A 33 -2.17 10.73 -15.57
C ARG A 33 -3.09 9.52 -15.72
N PHE A 34 -2.99 8.55 -14.81
CA PHE A 34 -3.83 7.35 -14.87
C PHE A 34 -5.16 7.55 -14.15
N GLN A 35 -5.17 8.26 -13.02
CA GLN A 35 -6.41 8.59 -12.30
C GLN A 35 -7.39 9.35 -13.21
N GLU A 36 -6.95 10.42 -13.86
CA GLU A 36 -7.78 11.21 -14.77
C GLU A 36 -8.22 10.40 -16.00
N LEU A 37 -7.38 9.48 -16.48
CA LEU A 37 -7.75 8.56 -17.55
C LEU A 37 -8.88 7.62 -17.11
N ALA A 38 -8.77 7.03 -15.92
CA ALA A 38 -9.80 6.16 -15.38
C ALA A 38 -11.12 6.92 -15.19
N GLU A 39 -11.05 8.13 -14.62
CA GLU A 39 -12.20 9.02 -14.45
C GLU A 39 -12.88 9.36 -15.79
N LYS A 40 -12.11 9.68 -16.83
CA LYS A 40 -12.61 9.96 -18.18
C LYS A 40 -13.46 8.81 -18.75
N PHE A 41 -13.13 7.57 -18.38
CA PHE A 41 -13.87 6.38 -18.79
C PHE A 41 -14.89 5.89 -17.76
N GLY A 42 -15.10 6.63 -16.67
CA GLY A 42 -16.05 6.31 -15.61
C GLY A 42 -15.62 5.16 -14.69
N PHE A 43 -14.33 4.84 -14.64
CA PHE A 43 -13.78 3.84 -13.73
C PHE A 43 -13.33 4.47 -12.41
N LYS A 44 -13.47 3.70 -11.33
CA LYS A 44 -12.97 4.03 -9.99
C LYS A 44 -11.85 3.04 -9.63
N PRO A 45 -10.57 3.39 -9.82
CA PRO A 45 -9.48 2.50 -9.46
C PRO A 45 -9.29 2.42 -7.94
N THR A 46 -8.82 1.27 -7.47
CA THR A 46 -8.31 1.09 -6.10
C THR A 46 -6.80 1.27 -6.10
N TRP A 47 -6.30 2.29 -5.42
CA TRP A 47 -4.88 2.53 -5.21
C TRP A 47 -4.47 1.84 -3.91
N LEU A 48 -3.73 0.75 -4.02
CA LEU A 48 -3.19 -0.01 -2.91
C LEU A 48 -1.89 0.67 -2.47
N THR A 49 -1.97 1.46 -1.41
CA THR A 49 -0.94 2.41 -0.97
C THR A 49 0.00 1.79 0.05
N ASN A 50 1.30 1.91 -0.18
CA ASN A 50 2.32 1.50 0.80
C ASN A 50 2.67 2.63 1.80
N TYR A 51 3.48 2.32 2.80
CA TYR A 51 3.79 3.26 3.89
C TYR A 51 4.43 4.55 3.38
N GLU A 52 5.41 4.45 2.48
CA GLU A 52 6.17 5.60 2.00
C GLU A 52 5.32 6.54 1.14
N MET A 53 4.45 5.99 0.29
CA MET A 53 3.48 6.80 -0.45
C MET A 53 2.51 7.54 0.49
N ALA A 54 2.16 6.94 1.63
CA ALA A 54 1.33 7.60 2.66
C ALA A 54 2.09 8.67 3.47
N GLU A 55 3.38 8.89 3.22
CA GLU A 55 4.18 10.01 3.74
C GLU A 55 4.36 11.14 2.69
N ASP A 56 4.03 10.89 1.41
CA ASP A 56 4.25 11.87 0.34
C ASP A 56 3.18 12.98 0.35
N PRO A 57 3.54 14.25 0.56
CA PRO A 57 2.55 15.33 0.68
C PRO A 57 1.73 15.56 -0.61
N PHE A 58 2.34 15.40 -1.78
CA PHE A 58 1.65 15.57 -3.06
C PHE A 58 0.61 14.46 -3.24
N TYR A 59 0.99 13.20 -2.98
CA TYR A 59 0.10 12.07 -3.05
C TYR A 59 -1.08 12.21 -2.08
N ILE A 60 -0.80 12.60 -0.83
CA ILE A 60 -1.83 12.80 0.19
C ILE A 60 -2.84 13.86 -0.28
N GLU A 61 -2.37 15.02 -0.72
CA GLU A 61 -3.24 16.10 -1.20
C GLU A 61 -4.09 15.65 -2.39
N TYR A 62 -3.45 15.06 -3.41
CA TYR A 62 -4.13 14.63 -4.63
C TYR A 62 -5.16 13.53 -4.40
N MET A 63 -4.81 12.50 -3.62
CA MET A 63 -5.71 11.39 -3.36
C MET A 63 -6.84 11.76 -2.40
N THR A 64 -6.62 12.69 -1.47
CA THR A 64 -7.68 13.23 -0.62
C THR A 64 -8.76 13.93 -1.46
N ASP A 65 -8.37 14.68 -2.50
CA ASP A 65 -9.34 15.24 -3.45
C ASP A 65 -10.08 14.15 -4.23
N CYS A 66 -9.38 13.15 -4.75
CA CYS A 66 -10.00 12.04 -5.49
C CYS A 66 -10.99 11.24 -4.63
N LEU A 67 -10.67 10.99 -3.36
CA LEU A 67 -11.58 10.37 -2.39
C LEU A 67 -12.81 11.25 -2.16
N ARG A 68 -12.64 12.56 -1.96
CA ARG A 68 -13.76 13.50 -1.79
C ARG A 68 -14.69 13.55 -3.00
N ARG A 69 -14.14 13.38 -4.21
CA ARG A 69 -14.90 13.31 -5.46
C ARG A 69 -15.47 11.91 -5.74
N ASP A 70 -15.22 10.93 -4.87
CA ASP A 70 -15.65 9.53 -5.02
C ASP A 70 -15.18 8.92 -6.35
N THR A 71 -13.95 9.26 -6.78
CA THR A 71 -13.37 8.78 -8.04
C THR A 71 -12.31 7.70 -7.87
N CYS A 72 -11.99 7.31 -6.64
CA CYS A 72 -11.06 6.22 -6.34
C CYS A 72 -11.36 5.58 -4.98
N GLU A 73 -10.69 4.46 -4.72
CA GLU A 73 -10.55 3.84 -3.40
C GLU A 73 -9.08 3.85 -3.00
N ILE A 74 -8.79 4.03 -1.70
CA ILE A 74 -7.48 3.73 -1.11
C ILE A 74 -7.56 2.38 -0.38
N GLY A 75 -6.66 1.48 -0.70
CA GLY A 75 -6.46 0.21 0.00
C GLY A 75 -5.05 0.10 0.58
N MET A 76 -4.85 -0.88 1.46
CA MET A 76 -3.57 -1.11 2.14
C MET A 76 -2.63 -1.98 1.30
N HIS A 77 -1.42 -1.49 1.01
CA HIS A 77 -0.34 -2.29 0.43
C HIS A 77 0.83 -2.44 1.38
N LEU A 78 0.80 -3.50 2.19
CA LEU A 78 1.83 -3.73 3.21
C LEU A 78 3.05 -4.43 2.61
N HIS A 79 4.18 -3.73 2.58
CA HIS A 79 5.51 -4.32 2.43
C HIS A 79 6.13 -4.60 3.79
N ALA A 80 7.03 -5.58 3.84
CA ALA A 80 7.73 -5.94 5.08
C ALA A 80 8.86 -4.94 5.43
N TRP A 81 9.42 -4.30 4.39
CA TRP A 81 10.43 -3.25 4.49
C TRP A 81 9.79 -1.86 4.43
N ASN A 82 10.52 -0.83 4.89
CA ASN A 82 10.10 0.57 4.93
C ASN A 82 8.75 0.82 5.64
N ASN A 83 8.24 -0.20 6.35
CA ASN A 83 7.02 -0.17 7.13
C ASN A 83 7.39 -0.46 8.58
N PRO A 84 7.21 0.51 9.50
CA PRO A 84 7.53 0.30 10.90
C PRO A 84 6.70 -0.84 11.52
N PRO A 85 7.20 -1.49 12.59
CA PRO A 85 8.53 -1.32 13.18
C PRO A 85 9.63 -1.94 12.32
N GLU A 86 10.82 -1.35 12.41
CA GLU A 86 12.04 -2.02 11.96
C GLU A 86 12.30 -3.24 12.86
N TYR A 87 12.61 -4.37 12.25
CA TYR A 87 12.90 -5.60 12.97
C TYR A 87 13.95 -6.43 12.22
N PRO A 88 15.08 -6.77 12.85
CA PRO A 88 16.15 -7.49 12.18
C PRO A 88 15.76 -8.97 11.97
N LEU A 89 15.83 -9.42 10.73
CA LEU A 89 15.76 -10.85 10.38
C LEU A 89 17.15 -11.39 10.06
N LYS A 90 17.34 -12.69 10.25
CA LYS A 90 18.55 -13.37 9.79
C LYS A 90 18.52 -13.44 8.25
N LYS A 91 19.32 -12.59 7.60
CA LYS A 91 19.44 -12.61 6.13
C LYS A 91 19.98 -13.95 5.64
N VAL A 92 19.28 -14.52 4.67
CA VAL A 92 19.69 -15.74 3.95
C VAL A 92 20.27 -15.37 2.58
N ASN A 93 19.87 -14.23 2.01
CA ASN A 93 20.35 -13.63 0.77
C ASN A 93 20.04 -12.11 0.75
N ASP A 94 20.34 -11.45 -0.37
CA ASP A 94 20.16 -10.00 -0.54
C ASP A 94 18.76 -9.59 -1.04
N GLN A 95 17.80 -10.51 -1.07
CA GLN A 95 16.42 -10.19 -1.44
C GLN A 95 15.71 -9.47 -0.28
N ARG A 96 14.69 -8.68 -0.64
CA ARG A 96 13.74 -8.11 0.32
C ARG A 96 13.03 -9.22 1.09
N ASP A 97 12.70 -8.97 2.34
CA ASP A 97 12.04 -9.95 3.20
C ASP A 97 10.55 -10.09 2.85
N TYR A 98 9.96 -11.24 3.18
CA TYR A 98 8.52 -11.46 3.17
C TYR A 98 7.92 -11.19 4.55
N LEU A 99 6.65 -10.76 4.61
CA LEU A 99 6.03 -10.44 5.90
C LEU A 99 5.92 -11.67 6.82
N PHE A 100 5.64 -12.84 6.26
CA PHE A 100 5.51 -14.09 7.04
C PHE A 100 6.84 -14.59 7.64
N GLU A 101 7.98 -14.00 7.28
CA GLU A 101 9.28 -14.31 7.89
C GLU A 101 9.46 -13.61 9.25
N TYR A 102 8.61 -12.65 9.57
CA TYR A 102 8.63 -11.93 10.84
C TYR A 102 7.87 -12.70 11.91
N PRO A 103 8.26 -12.57 13.20
CA PRO A 103 7.44 -13.07 14.30
C PRO A 103 6.02 -12.50 14.25
N GLU A 104 5.02 -13.30 14.66
CA GLU A 104 3.60 -12.93 14.56
C GLU A 104 3.28 -11.57 15.20
N ASN A 105 3.86 -11.27 16.35
CA ASN A 105 3.67 -9.98 17.04
C ASN A 105 4.23 -8.79 16.24
N ILE A 106 5.27 -9.01 15.43
CA ILE A 106 5.85 -7.98 14.56
C ILE A 106 5.01 -7.82 13.29
N MET A 107 4.49 -8.92 12.74
CA MET A 107 3.53 -8.86 11.63
C MET A 107 2.29 -8.06 12.02
N ASP A 108 1.73 -8.35 13.21
CA ASP A 108 0.54 -7.67 13.74
C ASP A 108 0.78 -6.17 13.90
N GLU A 109 1.93 -5.80 14.48
CA GLU A 109 2.28 -4.41 14.66
C GLU A 109 2.50 -3.68 13.32
N LYS A 110 3.14 -4.33 12.33
CA LYS A 110 3.30 -3.77 10.99
C LYS A 110 1.96 -3.51 10.31
N ILE A 111 1.01 -4.45 10.43
CA ILE A 111 -0.37 -4.32 9.92
C ILE A 111 -1.08 -3.16 10.62
N ARG A 112 -1.01 -3.10 11.96
CA ARG A 112 -1.63 -2.04 12.76
C ARG A 112 -1.11 -0.66 12.36
N VAL A 113 0.21 -0.50 12.29
CA VAL A 113 0.86 0.78 11.97
C VAL A 113 0.45 1.31 10.60
N ILE A 114 0.51 0.49 9.55
CA ILE A 114 0.13 0.97 8.21
C ILE A 114 -1.36 1.25 8.10
N THR A 115 -2.19 0.42 8.75
CA THR A 115 -3.64 0.62 8.76
C THR A 115 -3.97 1.96 9.41
N GLU A 116 -3.46 2.21 10.62
CA GLU A 116 -3.68 3.48 11.32
C GLU A 116 -3.10 4.67 10.55
N LYS A 117 -1.92 4.53 9.94
CA LYS A 117 -1.31 5.58 9.11
C LYS A 117 -2.26 5.96 7.97
N LEU A 118 -2.73 4.99 7.18
CA LEU A 118 -3.61 5.24 6.05
C LEU A 118 -4.97 5.80 6.51
N GLU A 119 -5.56 5.22 7.55
CA GLU A 119 -6.87 5.67 8.06
C GLU A 119 -6.80 7.10 8.62
N ASN A 120 -5.74 7.45 9.35
CA ASN A 120 -5.55 8.79 9.88
C ASN A 120 -5.25 9.80 8.76
N THR A 121 -4.42 9.43 7.79
CA THR A 121 -4.05 10.31 6.66
C THR A 121 -5.25 10.61 5.76
N PHE A 122 -6.03 9.60 5.40
CA PHE A 122 -7.12 9.73 4.42
C PHE A 122 -8.51 9.84 5.04
N SER A 123 -8.62 9.73 6.37
CA SER A 123 -9.89 9.79 7.11
C SER A 123 -10.94 8.80 6.60
N THR A 124 -10.51 7.61 6.15
CA THR A 124 -11.37 6.54 5.63
C THR A 124 -10.87 5.18 6.09
N LYS A 125 -11.75 4.19 6.20
CA LYS A 125 -11.41 2.83 6.61
C LYS A 125 -10.69 2.06 5.50
N MET A 126 -9.67 1.28 5.87
CA MET A 126 -8.99 0.39 4.93
C MET A 126 -9.80 -0.90 4.76
N LEU A 127 -10.43 -1.06 3.59
CA LEU A 127 -11.31 -2.21 3.30
C LEU A 127 -10.70 -3.20 2.30
N SER A 128 -9.75 -2.72 1.49
CA SER A 128 -9.02 -3.52 0.52
C SER A 128 -7.57 -3.67 0.96
N HIS A 129 -7.00 -4.83 0.67
CA HIS A 129 -5.62 -5.13 0.98
C HIS A 129 -4.98 -5.99 -0.12
N ARG A 130 -3.71 -5.71 -0.43
CA ARG A 130 -2.82 -6.63 -1.14
C ARG A 130 -1.49 -6.68 -0.43
N SER A 131 -0.98 -7.88 -0.20
CA SER A 131 0.33 -8.05 0.39
C SER A 131 1.44 -7.71 -0.61
N GLY A 132 2.51 -7.10 -0.08
CA GLY A 132 3.77 -6.96 -0.78
C GLY A 132 4.27 -8.31 -1.29
N ARG A 133 4.82 -8.32 -2.50
CA ARG A 133 5.34 -9.53 -3.17
C ARG A 133 4.31 -10.67 -3.30
N TRP A 134 3.01 -10.39 -3.16
CA TRP A 134 1.92 -11.38 -3.16
C TRP A 134 2.09 -12.52 -2.14
N SER A 135 2.84 -12.27 -1.06
CA SER A 135 3.06 -13.27 -0.01
C SER A 135 1.95 -13.26 1.03
N THR A 136 1.39 -14.43 1.34
CA THR A 136 0.39 -14.61 2.42
C THR A 136 0.53 -15.98 3.07
N ASP A 137 0.03 -16.10 4.30
CA ASP A 137 -0.12 -17.37 5.02
C ASP A 137 -1.36 -17.31 5.95
N ASP A 138 -1.67 -18.42 6.61
CA ASP A 138 -2.82 -18.51 7.52
C ASP A 138 -2.71 -17.55 8.70
N THR A 139 -1.50 -17.29 9.19
CA THR A 139 -1.25 -16.33 10.28
C THR A 139 -1.61 -14.93 9.83
N TYR A 140 -1.11 -14.50 8.67
CA TYR A 140 -1.39 -13.19 8.11
C TYR A 140 -2.90 -12.98 7.89
N PHE A 141 -3.62 -13.96 7.33
CA PHE A 141 -5.07 -13.83 7.17
C PHE A 141 -5.84 -13.71 8.49
N LYS A 142 -5.36 -14.32 9.58
CA LYS A 142 -5.97 -14.14 10.91
C LYS A 142 -5.74 -12.73 11.44
N LEU A 143 -4.53 -12.19 11.26
CA LEU A 143 -4.17 -10.85 11.72
C LEU A 143 -4.97 -9.76 10.98
N LEU A 144 -5.25 -9.94 9.68
CA LEU A 144 -6.05 -9.00 8.88
C LEU A 144 -7.55 -8.95 9.24
N LYS A 145 -8.07 -9.94 9.98
CA LYS A 145 -9.51 -10.05 10.31
C LYS A 145 -9.91 -9.42 11.65
N LYS A 146 -8.97 -8.84 12.39
CA LYS A 146 -9.19 -8.22 13.70
C LYS A 146 -10.06 -6.98 13.58
#